data_AF-A0A954ZDV1-F1
#
_entry.id   AF-A0A954ZDV1-F1
#
_cell.length_a   1.000
_cell.length_b   1.000
_cell.length_c   1.000
_cell.angle_alpha   90.00
_cell.angle_beta   90.00
_cell.angle_gamma   90.00
#
_symmetry.space_group_name_H-M   'P 1'
#
loop_
_entity.id
_entity.type
_entity.pdbx_description
1 polymer ?
#
loop_
_entity_poly.entity_id
_entity_poly.type
_entity_poly.pdbx_seq_one_letter_code
_entity_poly.pdbx_strand_id
1 'polypeptide(L)'
;MIVLLLLAGVVGAIWWVVFIRRFGLMAGGLATLGTGICLGHPFFHFSSLTIDRLLFVALCGTFAVAWRTGQARVTQLRREDVPTLGLMLVILASTLLTDWNWNGGIPISRMVFYFLMPTVFYWVVRNIPTNERTAATIMGSIAVFGIYLSLTAMAEKFGQHWLVYPKYIASPEYSEFFGRGRGPILNPSGNGVLISAGLFSLLMYWPRAQRLGKLGVSLGFLIYAGGIFATLTRCVWLGAMLGLLVILLATFPPRFKWSIFMFGTLALVLLIPANWER
;
A
#
# COMPACT_ATOMS: atom_id res chain seq x y z
N MET A 1 -11.19 -33.22 -3.25
CA MET A 1 -10.75 -31.86 -2.85
C MET A 1 -9.24 -31.67 -2.96
N ILE A 2 -8.41 -32.52 -2.33
CA ILE A 2 -6.92 -32.38 -2.36
C ILE A 2 -6.36 -32.39 -3.79
N VAL A 3 -6.82 -33.29 -4.66
CA VAL A 3 -6.37 -33.35 -6.07
C VAL A 3 -6.63 -32.04 -6.81
N LEU A 4 -7.79 -31.40 -6.60
CA LEU A 4 -8.12 -30.12 -7.22
C LEU A 4 -7.22 -29.00 -6.70
N LEU A 5 -6.90 -28.99 -5.41
CA LEU A 5 -5.96 -28.02 -4.82
C LEU A 5 -4.54 -28.19 -5.38
N LEU A 6 -4.09 -29.43 -5.55
CA LEU A 6 -2.79 -29.71 -6.17
C LEU A 6 -2.75 -29.26 -7.63
N LEU A 7 -3.79 -29.56 -8.41
CA LEU A 7 -3.90 -29.11 -9.80
C LEU A 7 -3.93 -27.58 -9.89
N ALA A 8 -4.73 -26.92 -9.05
CA ALA A 8 -4.77 -25.45 -8.97
C ALA A 8 -3.41 -24.85 -8.58
N GLY A 9 -2.71 -25.47 -7.63
CA GLY A 9 -1.36 -25.07 -7.21
C GLY A 9 -0.33 -25.19 -8.34
N VAL A 10 -0.34 -26.29 -9.09
CA VAL A 10 0.54 -26.50 -10.25
C VAL A 10 0.23 -25.49 -11.35
N VAL A 11 -1.05 -25.32 -11.71
CA VAL A 11 -1.48 -24.32 -12.70
C VAL A 11 -1.07 -22.92 -12.27
N GLY A 12 -1.30 -22.56 -11.00
CA GLY A 12 -0.89 -21.28 -10.43
C GLY A 12 0.62 -21.06 -10.50
N ALA A 13 1.43 -22.07 -10.20
CA ALA A 13 2.89 -21.99 -10.29
C ALA A 13 3.36 -21.79 -11.75
N ILE A 14 2.78 -22.51 -12.71
CA ILE A 14 3.09 -22.36 -14.13
C ILE A 14 2.77 -20.94 -14.60
N TRP A 15 1.57 -20.44 -14.30
CA TRP A 15 1.16 -19.09 -14.68
C TRP A 15 1.97 -18.01 -13.97
N TRP A 16 2.38 -18.23 -12.71
CA TRP A 16 3.28 -17.32 -12.01
C TRP A 16 4.64 -17.22 -12.71
N VAL A 17 5.23 -18.35 -13.10
CA VAL A 17 6.50 -18.35 -13.85
C VAL A 17 6.35 -17.64 -15.19
N VAL A 18 5.27 -17.92 -15.94
CA VAL A 18 4.97 -17.23 -17.21
C VAL A 18 4.83 -15.72 -16.99
N PHE A 19 4.11 -15.31 -15.95
CA PHE A 19 3.91 -13.92 -15.59
C PHE A 19 5.23 -13.21 -15.25
N ILE A 20 6.05 -13.79 -14.38
CA ILE A 20 7.33 -13.21 -13.97
C ILE A 20 8.33 -13.14 -15.13
N ARG A 21 8.35 -14.14 -16.01
CA ARG A 21 9.21 -14.08 -17.22
C ARG A 21 8.78 -12.97 -18.18
N ARG A 22 7.48 -12.66 -18.26
CA ARG A 22 6.95 -11.64 -19.17
C ARG A 22 7.02 -10.23 -18.60
N PHE A 23 6.71 -10.05 -17.32
CA PHE A 23 6.54 -8.74 -16.70
C PHE A 23 7.62 -8.41 -15.65
N GLY A 24 8.49 -9.36 -15.32
CA GLY A 24 9.60 -9.19 -14.39
C GLY A 24 9.19 -9.26 -12.91
N LEU A 25 10.21 -9.27 -12.04
CA LEU A 25 10.03 -9.32 -10.58
C LEU A 25 9.27 -8.11 -10.02
N MET A 26 9.37 -6.95 -10.68
CA MET A 26 8.67 -5.73 -10.25
C MET A 26 7.16 -5.90 -10.32
N ALA A 27 6.66 -6.43 -11.45
CA ALA A 27 5.24 -6.73 -11.61
C ALA A 27 4.80 -7.81 -10.62
N GLY A 28 5.66 -8.79 -10.32
CA GLY A 28 5.44 -9.76 -9.24
C GLY A 28 5.24 -9.10 -7.87
N GLY A 29 6.11 -8.15 -7.52
CA GLY A 29 5.99 -7.36 -6.30
C GLY A 29 4.68 -6.57 -6.23
N LEU A 30 4.34 -5.84 -7.30
CA LEU A 30 3.10 -5.07 -7.37
C LEU A 30 1.84 -5.97 -7.31
N ALA A 31 1.86 -7.11 -8.01
CA ALA A 31 0.76 -8.07 -7.97
C ALA A 31 0.59 -8.68 -6.57
N THR A 32 1.70 -9.02 -5.90
CA THR A 32 1.68 -9.53 -4.52
C THR A 32 1.11 -8.48 -3.57
N LEU A 33 1.55 -7.23 -3.67
CA LEU A 33 1.08 -6.13 -2.82
C LEU A 33 -0.40 -5.80 -3.07
N GLY A 34 -0.81 -5.70 -4.34
CA GLY A 34 -2.22 -5.46 -4.71
C GLY A 34 -3.13 -6.60 -4.24
N THR A 35 -2.69 -7.85 -4.39
CA THR A 35 -3.43 -9.03 -3.89
C THR A 35 -3.47 -9.05 -2.36
N GLY A 36 -2.38 -8.70 -1.68
CA GLY A 36 -2.33 -8.59 -0.21
C GLY A 36 -3.32 -7.58 0.34
N ILE A 37 -3.50 -6.46 -0.35
CA ILE A 37 -4.43 -5.41 0.07
C ILE A 37 -5.86 -5.80 -0.29
N CYS A 38 -6.13 -6.24 -1.53
CA CYS A 38 -7.49 -6.45 -2.03
C CYS A 38 -8.06 -7.84 -1.81
N LEU A 39 -7.23 -8.88 -1.79
CA LEU A 39 -7.62 -10.28 -1.84
C LEU A 39 -7.04 -11.07 -0.67
N GLY A 40 -6.99 -10.43 0.51
CA GLY A 40 -6.52 -11.06 1.75
C GLY A 40 -7.50 -12.10 2.31
N HIS A 41 -7.42 -12.33 3.63
CA HIS A 41 -8.20 -13.36 4.33
C HIS A 41 -9.71 -13.36 4.03
N PRO A 42 -10.42 -12.21 3.97
CA PRO A 42 -11.86 -12.20 3.69
C PRO A 42 -12.22 -12.66 2.27
N PHE A 43 -11.28 -12.63 1.33
CA PHE A 43 -11.52 -13.04 -0.05
C PHE A 43 -11.31 -14.54 -0.25
N PHE A 44 -10.17 -15.06 0.23
CA PHE A 44 -9.85 -16.48 0.17
C PHE A 44 -8.89 -16.86 1.28
N HIS A 45 -9.25 -17.87 2.05
CA HIS A 45 -8.38 -18.53 3.00
C HIS A 45 -8.68 -20.04 2.99
N PHE A 46 -7.63 -20.84 3.07
CA PHE A 46 -7.72 -22.27 3.31
C PHE A 46 -6.89 -22.57 4.55
N SER A 47 -7.55 -22.88 5.68
CA SER A 47 -6.90 -22.87 6.99
C SER A 47 -6.23 -21.50 7.22
N SER A 48 -4.98 -21.47 7.67
CA SER A 48 -4.21 -20.23 7.86
C SER A 48 -3.53 -19.71 6.56
N LEU A 49 -3.79 -20.30 5.40
CA LEU A 49 -3.14 -19.94 4.15
C LEU A 49 -4.04 -19.03 3.31
N THR A 50 -3.56 -17.83 3.00
CA THR A 50 -4.23 -16.83 2.16
C THR A 50 -3.49 -16.65 0.83
N ILE A 51 -4.16 -16.10 -0.19
CA ILE A 51 -3.57 -15.94 -1.53
C ILE A 51 -2.33 -15.04 -1.47
N ASP A 52 -2.37 -13.98 -0.67
CA ASP A 52 -1.24 -13.06 -0.50
C ASP A 52 0.00 -13.74 0.07
N ARG A 53 -0.17 -14.66 1.02
CA ARG A 53 0.93 -15.47 1.59
C ARG A 53 1.52 -16.39 0.53
N LEU A 54 0.67 -17.01 -0.29
CA LEU A 54 1.11 -17.87 -1.40
C LEU A 54 1.90 -17.08 -2.45
N LEU A 55 1.39 -15.92 -2.88
CA LEU A 55 2.09 -15.05 -3.83
C LEU A 55 3.39 -14.50 -3.25
N PHE A 56 3.41 -14.18 -1.95
CA PHE A 56 4.62 -13.73 -1.26
C PHE A 56 5.71 -14.81 -1.25
N VAL A 57 5.35 -16.07 -0.94
CA VAL A 57 6.27 -17.21 -1.03
C VAL A 57 6.75 -17.42 -2.47
N ALA A 58 5.85 -17.34 -3.45
CA ALA A 58 6.19 -17.47 -4.86
C ALA A 58 7.14 -16.35 -5.32
N LEU A 59 6.92 -15.11 -4.87
CA LEU A 59 7.81 -13.97 -5.12
C LEU A 59 9.20 -14.21 -4.54
N CYS A 60 9.29 -14.61 -3.27
CA CYS A 60 10.56 -14.94 -2.61
C CYS A 60 11.30 -16.08 -3.33
N GLY A 61 10.57 -17.13 -3.75
CA GLY A 61 11.12 -18.24 -4.52
C GLY A 61 11.67 -17.78 -5.88
N THR A 62 10.93 -16.97 -6.62
CA THR A 62 11.41 -16.40 -7.90
C THR A 62 12.61 -15.49 -7.72
N PHE A 63 12.64 -14.68 -6.66
CA PHE A 63 13.81 -13.86 -6.33
C PHE A 63 15.03 -14.73 -6.00
N ALA A 64 14.86 -15.79 -5.20
CA ALA A 64 15.94 -16.71 -4.86
C ALA A 64 16.50 -17.42 -6.09
N VAL A 65 15.64 -17.84 -7.02
CA VAL A 65 16.07 -18.41 -8.32
C VAL A 65 16.84 -17.37 -9.13
N ALA A 66 16.29 -16.16 -9.30
CA ALA A 66 16.93 -15.09 -10.05
C ALA A 66 18.29 -14.70 -9.45
N TRP A 67 18.41 -14.70 -8.12
CA TRP A 67 19.66 -14.47 -7.42
C TRP A 67 20.68 -15.58 -7.69
N ARG A 68 20.27 -16.86 -7.57
CA ARG A 68 21.15 -18.01 -7.85
C ARG A 68 21.61 -18.08 -9.30
N THR A 69 20.77 -17.66 -10.26
CA THR A 69 21.13 -17.63 -11.69
C THR A 69 21.88 -16.36 -12.10
N GLY A 70 22.21 -15.46 -11.15
CA GLY A 70 22.93 -14.21 -11.42
C GLY A 70 22.10 -13.12 -12.14
N GLN A 71 20.79 -13.31 -12.27
CA GLN A 71 19.86 -12.34 -12.88
C GLN A 71 19.49 -11.21 -11.91
N ALA A 72 19.47 -11.50 -10.60
CA ALA A 72 19.31 -10.53 -9.54
C ALA A 72 20.63 -10.38 -8.76
N ARG A 73 20.98 -9.15 -8.41
CA ARG A 73 22.15 -8.85 -7.57
C ARG A 73 21.67 -8.42 -6.19
N VAL A 74 22.25 -8.99 -5.15
CA VAL A 74 22.04 -8.50 -3.79
C VAL A 74 22.82 -7.20 -3.64
N THR A 75 22.10 -6.10 -3.47
CA THR A 75 22.69 -4.79 -3.22
C THR A 75 23.34 -4.78 -1.85
N GLN A 76 24.50 -4.12 -1.76
CA GLN A 76 25.17 -3.89 -0.49
C GLN A 76 24.25 -3.11 0.46
N LEU A 77 24.41 -3.36 1.76
CA LEU A 77 23.70 -2.61 2.80
C LEU A 77 24.02 -1.12 2.69
N ARG A 78 22.97 -0.32 2.54
CA ARG A 78 23.03 1.14 2.54
C ARG A 78 22.68 1.68 3.90
N ARG A 79 23.01 2.95 4.14
CA ARG A 79 22.64 3.63 5.39
C ARG A 79 21.12 3.69 5.57
N GLU A 80 20.38 3.72 4.47
CA GLU A 80 18.91 3.66 4.48
C GLU A 80 18.36 2.36 5.10
N ASP A 81 19.13 1.27 5.10
CA ASP A 81 18.67 -0.04 5.58
C ASP A 81 18.80 -0.21 7.10
N VAL A 82 19.71 0.55 7.71
CA VAL A 82 20.08 0.41 9.11
C VAL A 82 18.88 0.62 10.05
N PRO A 83 18.01 1.63 9.86
CA PRO A 83 16.84 1.80 10.72
C PRO A 83 15.85 0.63 10.61
N THR A 84 15.61 0.11 9.40
CA THR A 84 14.71 -1.01 9.17
C THR A 84 15.23 -2.29 9.83
N LEU A 85 16.53 -2.58 9.66
CA LEU A 85 17.16 -3.74 10.31
C LEU A 85 17.22 -3.59 11.83
N GLY A 86 17.54 -2.40 12.33
CA GLY A 86 17.55 -2.10 13.75
C GLY A 86 16.18 -2.31 14.38
N LEU A 87 15.11 -1.80 13.74
CA LEU A 87 13.74 -2.02 14.20
C LEU A 87 13.37 -3.51 14.18
N MET A 88 13.71 -4.23 13.10
CA MET A 88 13.43 -5.66 12.99
C MET A 88 14.15 -6.47 14.08
N LEU A 89 15.40 -6.13 14.40
CA LEU A 89 16.16 -6.75 15.48
C LEU A 89 15.54 -6.47 16.86
N VAL A 90 15.12 -5.23 17.12
CA VAL A 90 14.44 -4.87 18.38
C VAL A 90 13.14 -5.65 18.53
N ILE A 91 12.34 -5.78 17.47
CA ILE A 91 11.07 -6.52 17.52
C ILE A 91 11.30 -8.02 17.67
N LEU A 92 12.30 -8.57 16.98
CA LEU A 92 12.69 -9.97 17.12
C LEU A 92 13.15 -10.26 18.55
N ALA A 93 14.05 -9.44 19.10
CA ALA A 93 14.50 -9.56 20.47
C ALA A 93 13.34 -9.44 21.46
N SER A 94 12.47 -8.44 21.30
CA SER A 94 11.27 -8.25 22.14
C SER A 94 10.34 -9.46 22.10
N THR A 95 10.13 -10.04 20.91
CA THR A 95 9.27 -11.23 20.74
C THR A 95 9.89 -12.47 21.39
N LEU A 96 11.22 -12.64 21.30
CA LEU A 96 11.92 -13.81 21.85
C LEU A 96 12.17 -13.70 23.36
N LEU A 97 12.34 -12.48 23.89
CA LEU A 97 12.56 -12.23 25.32
C LEU A 97 11.25 -12.18 26.11
N THR A 98 10.12 -11.99 25.43
CA THR A 98 8.77 -12.05 26.01
C THR A 98 8.14 -13.42 25.75
N ASP A 99 7.02 -13.74 26.40
CA ASP A 99 6.27 -14.96 26.13
C ASP A 99 5.71 -14.97 24.69
N TRP A 100 6.47 -15.59 23.78
CA TRP A 100 6.14 -15.73 22.37
C TRP A 100 4.92 -16.61 22.11
N ASN A 101 4.54 -17.48 23.05
CA ASN A 101 3.38 -18.37 22.94
C ASN A 101 2.11 -17.77 23.56
N TRP A 102 2.18 -16.54 24.08
CA TRP A 102 1.03 -15.88 24.68
C TRP A 102 -0.19 -15.84 23.73
N ASN A 103 -1.34 -16.24 24.26
CA ASN A 103 -2.62 -16.35 23.54
C ASN A 103 -2.54 -17.15 22.23
N GLY A 104 -1.81 -18.27 22.22
CA GLY A 104 -1.71 -19.14 21.05
C GLY A 104 -0.81 -18.58 19.96
N GLY A 105 0.25 -17.86 20.36
CA GLY A 105 1.27 -17.34 19.43
C GLY A 105 0.88 -16.04 18.72
N ILE A 106 0.07 -15.18 19.37
CA ILE A 106 -0.21 -13.84 18.83
C ILE A 106 1.08 -13.01 18.64
N PRO A 107 2.05 -13.00 19.57
CA PRO A 107 3.29 -12.23 19.38
C PRO A 107 4.09 -12.70 18.15
N ILE A 108 4.27 -14.02 17.99
CA ILE A 108 5.03 -14.56 16.86
C ILE A 108 4.31 -14.33 15.53
N SER A 109 2.98 -14.48 15.47
CA SER A 109 2.21 -14.18 14.27
C SER A 109 2.28 -12.69 13.90
N ARG A 110 2.23 -11.78 14.89
CA ARG A 110 2.44 -10.35 14.65
C ARG A 110 3.83 -10.06 14.12
N MET A 111 4.87 -10.61 14.75
CA MET A 111 6.25 -10.49 14.28
C MET A 111 6.39 -10.96 12.81
N VAL A 112 5.84 -12.12 12.47
CA VAL A 112 5.95 -12.69 11.12
C VAL A 112 5.17 -11.86 10.09
N PHE A 113 3.89 -11.58 10.34
CA PHE A 113 3.01 -10.99 9.32
C PHE A 113 3.10 -9.47 9.24
N TYR A 114 3.33 -8.76 10.35
CA TYR A 114 3.34 -7.29 10.37
C TYR A 114 4.74 -6.70 10.22
N PHE A 115 5.80 -7.46 10.52
CA PHE A 115 7.16 -6.93 10.51
C PHE A 115 8.09 -7.71 9.57
N LEU A 116 8.19 -9.03 9.73
CA LEU A 116 9.09 -9.84 8.91
C LEU A 116 8.65 -9.83 7.44
N MET A 117 7.37 -10.07 7.15
CA MET A 117 6.87 -10.11 5.77
C MET A 117 7.07 -8.77 5.04
N PRO A 118 6.70 -7.59 5.57
CA PRO A 118 7.03 -6.32 4.93
C PRO A 118 8.53 -6.06 4.80
N THR A 119 9.35 -6.48 5.77
CA THR A 119 10.82 -6.33 5.72
C THR A 119 11.43 -7.19 4.61
N VAL A 120 11.02 -8.44 4.50
CA VAL A 120 11.46 -9.34 3.43
C VAL A 120 10.93 -8.86 2.08
N PHE A 121 9.68 -8.38 2.01
CA PHE A 121 9.13 -7.78 0.79
C PHE A 121 9.95 -6.56 0.34
N TYR A 122 10.26 -5.64 1.27
CA TYR A 122 11.16 -4.52 1.03
C TYR A 122 12.51 -5.00 0.50
N TRP A 123 13.10 -6.02 1.14
CA TRP A 123 14.36 -6.59 0.71
C TRP A 123 14.30 -7.19 -0.69
N VAL A 124 13.25 -7.92 -1.05
CA VAL A 124 13.09 -8.46 -2.40
C VAL A 124 12.97 -7.33 -3.42
N VAL A 125 12.11 -6.35 -3.16
CA VAL A 125 11.82 -5.26 -4.11
C VAL A 125 13.02 -4.32 -4.29
N ARG A 126 13.79 -4.04 -3.23
CA ARG A 126 14.96 -3.13 -3.34
C ARG A 126 16.05 -3.65 -4.27
N ASN A 127 16.13 -4.97 -4.44
CA ASN A 127 17.15 -5.64 -5.25
C ASN A 127 16.77 -5.69 -6.73
N ILE A 128 15.59 -5.18 -7.08
CA ILE A 128 15.14 -5.06 -8.46
C ILE A 128 15.83 -3.83 -9.08
N PRO A 129 16.43 -3.94 -10.27
CA PRO A 129 17.07 -2.81 -10.94
C PRO A 129 16.03 -1.71 -11.24
N THR A 130 16.20 -0.56 -10.60
CA THR A 130 15.34 0.59 -10.78
C THR A 130 15.92 1.50 -11.85
N ASN A 131 15.19 1.69 -12.95
CA ASN A 131 15.43 2.76 -13.90
C ASN A 131 14.28 3.78 -13.82
N GLU A 132 14.39 4.91 -14.51
CA GLU A 132 13.36 5.96 -14.49
C GLU A 132 12.00 5.44 -14.96
N ARG A 133 11.97 4.53 -15.95
CA ARG A 133 10.73 3.91 -16.43
C ARG A 133 10.10 3.02 -15.36
N THR A 134 10.89 2.20 -14.67
CA THR A 134 10.43 1.35 -13.56
C THR A 134 9.86 2.21 -12.43
N ALA A 135 10.58 3.28 -12.04
CA ALA A 135 10.09 4.20 -11.02
C ALA A 135 8.75 4.85 -11.44
N ALA A 136 8.63 5.27 -12.70
CA ALA A 136 7.37 5.76 -13.25
C ALA A 136 6.29 4.67 -13.19
N THR A 137 6.55 3.44 -13.65
CA THR A 137 5.58 2.34 -13.59
C THR A 137 5.11 2.06 -12.15
N ILE A 138 6.01 2.11 -11.16
CA ILE A 138 5.66 1.97 -9.75
C ILE A 138 4.72 3.09 -9.32
N MET A 139 5.12 4.35 -9.53
CA MET A 139 4.32 5.51 -9.17
C MET A 139 2.96 5.50 -9.89
N GLY A 140 2.94 5.12 -11.17
CA GLY A 140 1.73 4.99 -11.96
C GLY A 140 0.81 3.90 -11.43
N SER A 141 1.36 2.75 -11.03
CA SER A 141 0.60 1.66 -10.44
C SER A 141 0.01 2.05 -9.08
N ILE A 142 0.79 2.72 -8.23
CA ILE A 142 0.33 3.25 -6.94
C ILE A 142 -0.75 4.34 -7.16
N ALA A 143 -0.59 5.19 -8.17
CA ALA A 143 -1.55 6.23 -8.53
C ALA A 143 -2.85 5.66 -9.12
N VAL A 144 -2.81 4.59 -9.93
CA VAL A 144 -4.02 3.93 -10.41
C VAL A 144 -4.72 3.20 -9.26
N PHE A 145 -3.93 2.52 -8.41
CA PHE A 145 -4.47 1.82 -7.26
C PHE A 145 -5.13 2.78 -6.25
N GLY A 146 -4.51 3.92 -5.97
CA GLY A 146 -5.10 4.93 -5.10
C GLY A 146 -6.39 5.54 -5.67
N ILE A 147 -6.53 5.71 -7.00
CA ILE A 147 -7.80 6.12 -7.62
C ILE A 147 -8.90 5.09 -7.33
N TYR A 148 -8.59 3.81 -7.51
CA TYR A 148 -9.51 2.72 -7.16
C TYR A 148 -9.93 2.80 -5.67
N LEU A 149 -8.98 3.01 -4.76
CA LEU A 149 -9.26 3.13 -3.33
C LEU A 149 -10.11 4.37 -3.01
N SER A 150 -9.84 5.50 -3.65
CA SER A 150 -10.61 6.73 -3.47
C SER A 150 -12.05 6.57 -3.95
N LEU A 151 -12.25 5.99 -5.14
CA LEU A 151 -13.59 5.72 -5.67
C LEU A 151 -14.33 4.72 -4.77
N THR A 152 -13.64 3.68 -4.30
CA THR A 152 -14.21 2.69 -3.37
C THR A 152 -14.63 3.34 -2.04
N ALA A 153 -13.79 4.21 -1.48
CA ALA A 153 -14.08 4.93 -0.24
C ALA A 153 -15.28 5.88 -0.40
N MET A 154 -15.35 6.61 -1.52
CA MET A 154 -16.49 7.47 -1.84
C MET A 154 -17.77 6.65 -2.02
N ALA A 155 -17.71 5.57 -2.79
CA ALA A 155 -18.86 4.69 -3.02
C ALA A 155 -19.40 4.09 -1.71
N GLU A 156 -18.51 3.64 -0.82
CA GLU A 156 -18.91 3.16 0.51
C GLU A 156 -19.57 4.27 1.33
N LYS A 157 -18.99 5.48 1.35
CA LYS A 157 -19.52 6.60 2.13
C LYS A 157 -20.91 7.05 1.66
N PHE A 158 -21.17 6.99 0.36
CA PHE A 158 -22.46 7.34 -0.25
C PHE A 158 -23.44 6.15 -0.34
N GLY A 159 -23.12 4.99 0.23
CA GLY A 159 -23.99 3.81 0.22
C GLY A 159 -24.12 3.14 -1.15
N GLN A 160 -23.26 3.46 -2.11
CA GLN A 160 -23.23 2.87 -3.46
C GLN A 160 -22.46 1.54 -3.46
N HIS A 161 -22.90 0.57 -2.65
CA HIS A 161 -22.22 -0.71 -2.46
C HIS A 161 -22.10 -1.58 -3.72
N TRP A 162 -22.88 -1.29 -4.77
CA TRP A 162 -22.75 -1.96 -6.06
C TRP A 162 -21.40 -1.65 -6.74
N LEU A 163 -20.85 -0.44 -6.56
CA LEU A 163 -19.58 0.00 -7.12
C LEU A 163 -18.37 -0.43 -6.28
N VAL A 164 -18.60 -0.88 -5.04
CA VAL A 164 -17.56 -1.37 -4.13
C VAL A 164 -17.18 -2.82 -4.50
N TYR A 165 -15.90 -3.04 -4.76
CA TYR A 165 -15.31 -4.37 -4.98
C TYR A 165 -13.94 -4.46 -4.31
N PRO A 166 -13.61 -5.58 -3.63
CA PRO A 166 -14.45 -6.76 -3.40
C PRO A 166 -15.60 -6.52 -2.42
N LYS A 167 -16.63 -7.39 -2.45
CA LYS A 167 -17.88 -7.17 -1.72
C LYS A 167 -17.73 -7.22 -0.19
N TYR A 168 -16.70 -7.89 0.33
CA TYR A 168 -16.43 -7.89 1.77
C TYR A 168 -16.16 -6.47 2.33
N ILE A 169 -15.68 -5.53 1.50
CA ILE A 169 -15.48 -4.12 1.89
C ILE A 169 -16.79 -3.45 2.27
N ALA A 170 -17.91 -3.87 1.69
CA ALA A 170 -19.25 -3.37 2.02
C ALA A 170 -20.00 -4.29 3.01
N SER A 171 -19.35 -5.31 3.58
CA SER A 171 -20.01 -6.24 4.50
C SER A 171 -20.26 -5.58 5.86
N PRO A 172 -21.48 -5.65 6.42
CA PRO A 172 -21.78 -5.15 7.76
C PRO A 172 -21.17 -6.03 8.87
N GLU A 173 -20.63 -7.21 8.54
CA GLU A 173 -19.95 -8.12 9.48
C GLU A 173 -18.81 -7.43 10.24
N TYR A 174 -18.13 -6.49 9.58
CA TYR A 174 -17.08 -5.67 10.18
C TYR A 174 -17.67 -4.31 10.56
N SER A 175 -18.24 -4.15 11.75
CA SER A 175 -18.98 -2.93 12.11
C SER A 175 -18.11 -1.72 12.50
N GLU A 176 -16.87 -1.96 12.97
CA GLU A 176 -16.03 -0.96 13.66
C GLU A 176 -15.81 0.36 12.89
N PHE A 177 -15.76 0.29 11.55
CA PHE A 177 -15.54 1.47 10.69
C PHE A 177 -16.49 1.56 9.50
N PHE A 178 -17.66 0.93 9.61
CA PHE A 178 -18.62 0.89 8.51
C PHE A 178 -19.06 2.30 8.09
N GLY A 179 -19.03 2.58 6.78
CA GLY A 179 -19.45 3.89 6.24
C GLY A 179 -18.41 5.01 6.34
N ARG A 180 -17.17 4.70 6.78
CA ARG A 180 -16.05 5.64 6.86
C ARG A 180 -15.00 5.40 5.77
N GLY A 181 -15.38 4.91 4.59
CA GLY A 181 -14.45 4.74 3.47
C GLY A 181 -13.21 3.90 3.83
N ARG A 182 -13.42 2.72 4.39
CA ARG A 182 -12.40 1.88 5.03
C ARG A 182 -11.56 1.08 4.04
N GLY A 183 -12.04 0.93 2.81
CA GLY A 183 -11.37 0.21 1.74
C GLY A 183 -11.05 -1.26 2.07
N PRO A 184 -10.15 -1.89 1.29
CA PRO A 184 -9.83 -3.30 1.43
C PRO A 184 -9.21 -3.72 2.78
N ILE A 185 -8.55 -2.79 3.47
CA ILE A 185 -7.92 -3.01 4.79
C ILE A 185 -8.97 -3.01 5.91
N LEU A 186 -10.22 -2.62 5.62
CA LEU A 186 -11.29 -2.46 6.61
C LEU A 186 -10.96 -1.45 7.72
N ASN A 187 -9.97 -0.59 7.47
CA ASN A 187 -9.51 0.45 8.38
C ASN A 187 -9.35 1.77 7.60
N PRO A 188 -10.10 2.83 7.96
CA PRO A 188 -10.08 4.09 7.22
C PRO A 188 -8.74 4.83 7.33
N SER A 189 -8.04 4.71 8.45
CA SER A 189 -6.70 5.27 8.62
C SER A 189 -5.70 4.57 7.68
N GLY A 190 -5.72 3.24 7.66
CA GLY A 190 -4.86 2.44 6.76
C GLY A 190 -5.14 2.71 5.29
N ASN A 191 -6.43 2.76 4.90
CA ASN A 191 -6.83 3.12 3.55
C ASN A 191 -6.40 4.55 3.18
N GLY A 192 -6.53 5.49 4.12
CA GLY A 192 -6.10 6.87 3.95
C GLY A 192 -4.61 7.03 3.65
N VAL A 193 -3.75 6.21 4.27
CA VAL A 193 -2.31 6.18 3.96
C VAL A 193 -2.08 5.75 2.51
N LEU A 194 -2.77 4.70 2.04
CA LEU A 194 -2.63 4.22 0.67
C LEU A 194 -3.15 5.23 -0.36
N ILE A 195 -4.31 5.84 -0.09
CA ILE A 195 -4.88 6.91 -0.92
C ILE A 195 -3.91 8.09 -1.00
N SER A 196 -3.30 8.50 0.12
CA SER A 196 -2.33 9.60 0.15
C SER A 196 -1.06 9.25 -0.64
N ALA A 197 -0.55 8.02 -0.52
CA ALA A 197 0.59 7.56 -1.32
C ALA A 197 0.27 7.58 -2.84
N GLY A 198 -0.95 7.19 -3.21
CA GLY A 198 -1.49 7.32 -4.56
C GLY A 198 -1.53 8.75 -5.06
N LEU A 199 -2.05 9.67 -4.24
CA LEU A 199 -2.11 11.10 -4.55
C LEU A 199 -0.72 11.67 -4.82
N PHE A 200 0.25 11.40 -3.94
CA PHE A 200 1.62 11.91 -4.11
C PHE A 200 2.29 11.31 -5.34
N SER A 201 2.03 10.02 -5.62
CA SER A 201 2.52 9.35 -6.83
C SER A 201 1.92 9.98 -8.11
N LEU A 202 0.64 10.35 -8.09
CA LEU A 202 -0.01 11.06 -9.19
C LEU A 202 0.61 12.44 -9.41
N LEU A 203 0.87 13.19 -8.33
CA LEU A 203 1.43 14.54 -8.42
C LEU A 203 2.84 14.58 -8.99
N MET A 204 3.62 13.50 -8.88
CA MET A 204 4.94 13.39 -9.52
C MET A 204 4.88 13.47 -11.05
N TYR A 205 3.71 13.24 -11.66
CA TYR A 205 3.50 13.39 -13.10
C TYR A 205 3.22 14.83 -13.53
N TRP A 206 2.89 15.73 -12.61
CA TRP A 206 2.51 17.11 -12.93
C TRP A 206 3.58 17.88 -13.74
N PRO A 207 4.89 17.85 -13.39
CA PRO A 207 5.90 18.62 -14.11
C PRO A 207 6.11 18.14 -15.56
N ARG A 208 5.86 16.85 -15.82
CA ARG A 208 6.03 16.23 -17.14
C ARG A 208 4.75 16.23 -17.97
N ALA A 209 3.60 16.61 -17.39
CA ALA A 209 2.31 16.54 -18.05
C ALA A 209 2.08 17.69 -19.04
N GLN A 210 1.59 17.35 -20.24
CA GLN A 210 1.06 18.31 -21.23
C GLN A 210 -0.34 18.82 -20.82
N ARG A 211 -0.98 19.69 -21.63
CA ARG A 211 -2.30 20.28 -21.31
C ARG A 211 -3.37 19.24 -20.90
N LEU A 212 -3.53 18.18 -21.69
CA LEU A 212 -4.48 17.10 -21.37
C LEU A 212 -4.03 16.27 -20.16
N GLY A 213 -2.73 16.03 -20.02
CA GLY A 213 -2.18 15.34 -18.85
C GLY A 213 -2.42 16.12 -17.55
N LYS A 214 -2.30 17.45 -17.59
CA LYS A 214 -2.59 18.33 -16.45
C LYS A 214 -4.06 18.27 -16.07
N LEU A 215 -4.96 18.23 -17.06
CA LEU A 215 -6.38 17.99 -16.79
C LEU A 215 -6.59 16.64 -16.11
N GLY A 216 -5.96 15.58 -16.61
CA GLY A 216 -6.02 14.25 -16.00
C GLY A 216 -5.50 14.21 -14.55
N VAL A 217 -4.37 14.85 -14.27
CA VAL A 217 -3.82 14.96 -12.91
C VAL A 217 -4.74 15.80 -12.01
N SER A 218 -5.31 16.90 -12.50
CA SER A 218 -6.27 17.71 -11.74
C SER A 218 -7.56 16.95 -11.42
N LEU A 219 -8.12 16.21 -12.38
CA LEU A 219 -9.29 15.36 -12.13
C LEU A 219 -8.96 14.24 -11.14
N GLY A 220 -7.80 13.61 -11.29
CA GLY A 220 -7.30 12.62 -10.34
C GLY A 220 -7.17 13.21 -8.93
N PHE A 221 -6.61 14.42 -8.80
CA PHE A 221 -6.51 15.12 -7.51
C PHE A 221 -7.88 15.30 -6.84
N LEU A 222 -8.91 15.68 -7.60
CA LEU A 222 -10.27 15.81 -7.06
C LEU A 222 -10.84 14.46 -6.59
N ILE A 223 -10.59 13.37 -7.33
CA ILE A 223 -10.99 12.01 -6.91
C ILE A 223 -10.27 11.63 -5.61
N TYR A 224 -8.96 11.88 -5.53
CA TYR A 224 -8.16 11.63 -4.34
C TYR A 224 -8.65 12.43 -3.13
N ALA A 225 -8.92 13.72 -3.30
CA ALA A 225 -9.47 14.57 -2.26
C ALA A 225 -10.83 14.07 -1.78
N GLY A 226 -11.71 13.65 -2.69
CA GLY A 226 -12.99 13.02 -2.37
C GLY A 226 -12.83 11.72 -1.58
N GLY A 227 -11.88 10.87 -1.97
CA GLY A 227 -11.55 9.64 -1.26
C GLY A 227 -10.99 9.88 0.15
N ILE A 228 -10.06 10.82 0.29
CA ILE A 228 -9.49 11.24 1.58
C ILE A 228 -10.60 11.76 2.50
N PHE A 229 -11.48 12.62 1.97
CA PHE A 229 -12.63 13.14 2.71
C PHE A 229 -13.57 12.00 3.15
N ALA A 230 -13.87 11.06 2.25
CA ALA A 230 -14.74 9.92 2.52
C ALA A 230 -14.21 8.98 3.62
N THR A 231 -12.92 9.03 3.97
CA THR A 231 -12.38 8.27 5.11
C THR A 231 -12.88 8.75 6.47
N LEU A 232 -13.42 9.98 6.54
CA LEU A 232 -13.92 10.61 7.78
C LEU A 232 -12.95 10.50 8.97
N THR A 233 -11.65 10.55 8.70
CA THR A 233 -10.63 10.30 9.71
C THR A 233 -9.62 11.44 9.72
N ARG A 234 -9.55 12.17 10.84
CA ARG A 234 -8.74 13.39 10.98
C ARG A 234 -7.25 13.14 10.70
N CYS A 235 -6.69 12.04 11.19
CA CYS A 235 -5.28 11.73 10.96
C CYS A 235 -4.94 11.55 9.47
N VAL A 236 -5.91 11.07 8.66
CA VAL A 236 -5.75 10.96 7.20
C VAL A 236 -5.72 12.34 6.57
N TRP A 237 -6.65 13.23 6.97
CA TRP A 237 -6.71 14.60 6.43
C TRP A 237 -5.45 15.39 6.76
N LEU A 238 -5.03 15.35 8.03
CA LEU A 238 -3.81 16.00 8.49
C LEU A 238 -2.58 15.42 7.80
N GLY A 239 -2.49 14.09 7.67
CA GLY A 239 -1.38 13.41 6.99
C GLY A 239 -1.29 13.78 5.50
N ALA A 240 -2.44 13.79 4.80
CA ALA A 240 -2.49 14.18 3.38
C ALA A 240 -2.08 15.65 3.19
N MET A 241 -2.58 16.56 4.02
CA MET A 241 -2.24 17.98 3.94
C MET A 241 -0.79 18.26 4.30
N LEU A 242 -0.25 17.58 5.31
CA LEU A 242 1.17 17.66 5.64
C LEU A 242 2.03 17.18 4.47
N GLY A 243 1.68 16.06 3.84
CA GLY A 243 2.41 15.57 2.67
C GLY A 243 2.32 16.51 1.47
N LEU A 244 1.13 17.08 1.20
CA LEU A 244 0.97 18.12 0.18
C LEU A 244 1.83 19.35 0.48
N LEU A 245 1.85 19.81 1.74
CA LEU A 245 2.68 20.92 2.18
C LEU A 245 4.16 20.65 1.89
N VAL A 246 4.65 19.46 2.23
CA VAL A 246 6.03 19.05 1.94
C VAL A 246 6.33 19.09 0.44
N ILE A 247 5.45 18.54 -0.40
CA ILE A 247 5.62 18.54 -1.86
C ILE A 247 5.63 19.98 -2.41
N LEU A 248 4.72 20.83 -1.95
CA LEU A 248 4.65 22.23 -2.38
C LEU A 248 5.91 23.01 -1.96
N LEU A 249 6.37 22.84 -0.71
CA LEU A 249 7.60 23.47 -0.23
C LEU A 249 8.86 22.97 -0.96
N ALA A 250 8.88 21.71 -1.38
CA ALA A 250 9.96 21.15 -2.18
C ALA A 250 9.97 21.68 -3.62
N THR A 251 8.80 21.94 -4.19
CA THR A 251 8.64 22.27 -5.62
C THR A 251 8.66 23.78 -5.91
N PHE A 252 8.12 24.61 -5.01
CA PHE A 252 7.96 26.04 -5.28
C PHE A 252 9.24 26.87 -5.03
N PRO A 253 9.42 28.01 -5.74
CA PRO A 253 10.55 28.92 -5.52
C PRO A 253 10.59 29.49 -4.09
N PRO A 254 11.78 29.82 -3.54
CA PRO A 254 11.95 30.32 -2.17
C PRO A 254 11.01 31.47 -1.77
N ARG A 255 10.72 32.39 -2.70
CA ARG A 255 9.84 33.56 -2.48
C ARG A 255 8.41 33.19 -2.04
N PHE A 256 7.90 32.03 -2.45
CA PHE A 256 6.53 31.59 -2.13
C PHE A 256 6.47 30.60 -0.96
N LYS A 257 7.62 30.05 -0.53
CA LYS A 257 7.66 29.02 0.51
C LYS A 257 7.09 29.51 1.84
N TRP A 258 7.38 30.76 2.22
CA TRP A 258 6.84 31.37 3.44
C TRP A 258 5.32 31.48 3.42
N SER A 259 4.73 31.98 2.32
CA SER A 259 3.27 32.06 2.20
C SER A 259 2.64 30.67 2.23
N ILE A 260 3.19 29.72 1.48
CA ILE A 260 2.71 28.32 1.46
C ILE A 260 2.78 27.70 2.85
N PHE A 261 3.88 27.90 3.58
CA PHE A 261 4.05 27.41 4.94
C PHE A 261 3.03 28.01 5.90
N MET A 262 2.83 29.33 5.87
CA MET A 262 1.86 30.02 6.72
C MET A 262 0.43 29.56 6.45
N PHE A 263 0.00 29.55 5.18
CA PHE A 263 -1.35 29.10 4.82
C PHE A 263 -1.55 27.60 5.09
N GLY A 264 -0.55 26.77 4.79
CA GLY A 264 -0.61 25.34 5.06
C GLY A 264 -0.70 25.02 6.56
N THR A 265 0.08 25.72 7.38
CA THR A 265 0.04 25.56 8.84
C THR A 265 -1.28 26.05 9.41
N LEU A 266 -1.78 27.20 8.94
CA LEU A 266 -3.10 27.71 9.33
C LEU A 266 -4.21 26.71 8.99
N ALA A 267 -4.20 26.15 7.79
CA ALA A 267 -5.18 25.15 7.36
C ALA A 267 -5.12 23.86 8.22
N LEU A 268 -3.92 23.41 8.61
CA LEU A 268 -3.75 22.28 9.52
C LEU A 268 -4.32 22.59 10.92
N VAL A 269 -4.04 23.78 11.46
CA VAL A 269 -4.54 24.21 12.77
C VAL A 269 -6.08 24.29 12.78
N LEU A 270 -6.69 24.81 11.71
CA LEU A 270 -8.14 24.92 11.58
C LEU A 270 -8.86 23.56 11.51
N LEU A 271 -8.16 22.49 11.13
CA LEU A 271 -8.73 21.14 11.08
C LEU A 271 -8.65 20.37 12.40
N ILE A 272 -7.82 20.81 13.34
CA ILE A 272 -7.77 20.23 14.69
C ILE A 272 -9.14 20.30 15.40
N PRO A 273 -9.83 21.45 15.45
CA PRO A 273 -11.12 21.58 16.13
C PRO A 273 -12.34 21.08 15.34
N ALA A 274 -12.17 20.53 14.13
CA ALA A 274 -13.28 19.98 13.33
C ALA A 274 -13.83 18.69 13.97
N ASN A 275 -14.57 18.84 15.06
CA ASN A 275 -15.25 17.78 15.78
C ASN A 275 -16.53 17.38 15.04
N TRP A 276 -16.46 16.33 14.23
CA TRP A 276 -17.62 15.67 13.64
C TRP A 276 -18.13 14.51 14.50
N GLU A 277 -18.09 14.67 15.83
CA GLU A 277 -18.78 13.77 16.75
C GLU A 277 -20.25 14.19 16.81
N ARG A 278 -21.01 13.77 15.80
CA ARG A 278 -22.47 13.61 15.85
C ARG A 278 -22.84 12.35 15.08
#